data_AF-A0A2P5DZ66-F1
#
_entry.id   AF-A0A2P5DZ66-F1
#
_cell.length_a   1.000
_cell.length_b   1.000
_cell.length_c   1.000
_cell.angle_alpha   90.00
_cell.angle_beta   90.00
_cell.angle_gamma   90.00
#
_symmetry.space_group_name_H-M   'P 1'
#
loop_
_entity.id
_entity.type
_entity.pdbx_description
1 polymer ?
#
loop_
_entity_poly.entity_id
_entity_poly.type
_entity_poly.pdbx_seq_one_letter_code
_entity_poly.pdbx_strand_id
1 'polypeptide(L)'
;MEISNVKEETVVGIKELTDLVYLGEEYLNSFITLLLEETRADLLTSVVTLAHASSSEIKSVKQSKEYKLLKDFLYKIELQRGIENENDTQAYEPDVGDLIAITSVTPKCVDDLDQPERSYLVAYVESVKEREDHFKLLIPLSKPTLDI
;
A
#
# COMPACT_ATOMS: atom_id res chain seq x y z
N MET A 1 -69.84 -6.76 -17.82
CA MET A 1 -69.06 -7.06 -16.60
C MET A 1 -67.68 -6.50 -16.84
N GLU A 2 -67.39 -5.39 -16.18
CA GLU A 2 -66.13 -4.67 -16.27
C GLU A 2 -65.02 -5.46 -15.59
N ILE A 3 -63.84 -5.45 -16.22
CA ILE A 3 -62.62 -6.03 -15.67
C ILE A 3 -62.03 -4.95 -14.76
N SER A 4 -62.19 -5.10 -13.45
CA SER A 4 -61.60 -4.22 -12.45
C SER A 4 -60.19 -4.67 -12.06
N ASN A 5 -59.29 -3.67 -12.05
CA ASN A 5 -58.10 -3.54 -11.20
C ASN A 5 -56.90 -4.48 -11.42
N VAL A 6 -55.66 -4.07 -11.24
CA VAL A 6 -54.97 -2.77 -11.05
C VAL A 6 -53.53 -3.14 -11.42
N LYS A 7 -52.90 -2.40 -12.35
CA LYS A 7 -51.43 -2.40 -12.43
C LYS A 7 -50.97 -1.36 -11.42
N GLU A 8 -50.51 -1.85 -10.28
CA GLU A 8 -49.88 -1.05 -9.25
C GLU A 8 -48.48 -0.70 -9.78
N GLU A 9 -48.41 0.45 -10.44
CA GLU A 9 -47.18 0.95 -11.05
C GLU A 9 -46.47 1.80 -9.98
N THR A 10 -45.45 1.21 -9.36
CA THR A 10 -44.54 1.87 -8.41
C THR A 10 -43.82 3.02 -9.09
N VAL A 11 -44.37 4.23 -8.97
CA VAL A 11 -43.67 5.47 -9.31
C VAL A 11 -42.85 5.88 -8.10
N VAL A 12 -41.66 5.31 -7.94
CA VAL A 12 -40.65 5.84 -7.02
C VAL A 12 -40.25 7.22 -7.56
N GLY A 13 -40.43 8.27 -6.75
CA GLY A 13 -40.23 9.64 -7.18
C GLY A 13 -38.75 9.96 -7.41
N ILE A 14 -38.44 10.79 -8.41
CA ILE A 14 -37.06 11.22 -8.73
C ILE A 14 -36.33 11.78 -7.50
N LYS A 15 -37.06 12.44 -6.58
CA LYS A 15 -36.53 12.97 -5.32
C LYS A 15 -36.06 11.87 -4.36
N GLU A 16 -36.83 10.80 -4.20
CA GLU A 16 -36.48 9.68 -3.34
C GLU A 16 -35.23 8.95 -3.85
N LEU A 17 -35.06 8.87 -5.18
CA LEU A 17 -33.86 8.32 -5.79
C LEU A 17 -32.63 9.20 -5.56
N THR A 18 -32.76 10.54 -5.63
CA THR A 18 -31.64 11.45 -5.40
C THR A 18 -31.23 11.48 -3.93
N ASP A 19 -32.19 11.47 -3.01
CA ASP A 19 -31.93 11.40 -1.57
C ASP A 19 -31.23 10.08 -1.18
N LEU A 20 -31.57 8.94 -1.81
CA LEU A 20 -30.90 7.66 -1.58
C LEU A 20 -29.46 7.61 -2.09
N VAL A 21 -29.19 8.20 -3.27
CA VAL A 21 -27.82 8.31 -3.80
C VAL A 21 -26.95 9.18 -2.90
N TYR A 22 -27.49 10.34 -2.49
CA TYR A 22 -26.78 11.27 -1.61
C TYR A 22 -26.53 10.68 -0.21
N LEU A 23 -27.51 9.95 0.35
CA LEU A 23 -27.35 9.20 1.61
C LEU A 23 -26.28 8.12 1.48
N GLY A 24 -26.19 7.44 0.34
CA GLY A 24 -25.14 6.46 0.05
C GLY A 24 -23.74 7.08 0.05
N GLU A 25 -23.58 8.26 -0.55
CA GLU A 25 -22.32 9.00 -0.53
C GLU A 25 -21.94 9.47 0.87
N GLU A 26 -22.87 10.08 1.62
CA GLU A 26 -22.61 10.50 3.01
C GLU A 26 -22.27 9.31 3.91
N TYR A 27 -22.98 8.19 3.75
CA TYR A 27 -22.69 6.96 4.48
C TYR A 27 -21.28 6.45 4.19
N LEU A 28 -20.89 6.28 2.92
CA LEU A 28 -19.55 5.82 2.55
C LEU A 28 -18.45 6.80 3.00
N ASN A 29 -18.70 8.10 2.88
CA ASN A 29 -17.77 9.12 3.34
C ASN A 29 -17.54 9.09 4.85
N SER A 30 -18.57 8.72 5.63
CA SER A 30 -18.43 8.58 7.10
C SER A 30 -17.43 7.49 7.49
N PHE A 31 -17.28 6.43 6.68
CA PHE A 31 -16.29 5.37 6.92
C PHE A 31 -14.87 5.78 6.56
N ILE A 32 -14.66 6.78 5.69
CA ILE A 32 -13.31 7.17 5.26
C ILE A 32 -12.45 7.54 6.47
N THR A 33 -12.98 8.35 7.39
CA THR A 33 -12.22 8.77 8.58
C THR A 33 -11.99 7.60 9.53
N LEU A 34 -12.97 6.71 9.68
CA LEU A 34 -12.86 5.52 10.54
C LEU A 34 -11.80 4.55 10.01
N LEU A 35 -11.87 4.20 8.72
CA LEU A 35 -10.90 3.33 8.05
C LEU A 35 -9.50 3.93 8.05
N LEU A 36 -9.39 5.24 7.88
CA LEU A 36 -8.10 5.94 7.93
C LEU A 36 -7.47 5.84 9.33
N GLU A 37 -8.24 6.07 10.39
CA GLU A 37 -7.72 6.01 11.76
C GLU A 37 -7.40 4.57 12.18
N GLU A 38 -8.20 3.58 11.78
CA GLU A 38 -7.91 2.16 11.95
C GLU A 38 -6.60 1.78 11.25
N THR A 39 -6.48 2.10 9.95
CA THR A 39 -5.25 1.82 9.18
C THR A 39 -4.04 2.54 9.76
N ARG A 40 -4.21 3.77 10.26
CA ARG A 40 -3.15 4.53 10.93
C ARG A 40 -2.69 3.85 12.21
N ALA A 41 -3.60 3.34 13.04
CA ALA A 41 -3.27 2.65 14.27
C ALA A 41 -2.54 1.33 14.00
N ASP A 42 -3.00 0.58 13.00
CA ASP A 42 -2.36 -0.67 12.58
C ASP A 42 -0.94 -0.42 12.04
N LEU A 43 -0.78 0.56 11.14
CA LEU A 43 0.53 0.91 10.61
C LEU A 43 1.48 1.45 11.68
N LEU A 44 0.99 2.27 12.62
CA LEU A 44 1.80 2.77 13.72
C LEU A 44 2.36 1.62 14.56
N THR A 45 1.54 0.60 14.81
CA THR A 45 1.98 -0.61 15.52
C THR A 45 3.11 -1.32 14.77
N SER A 46 3.00 -1.45 13.44
CA SER A 46 4.06 -2.05 12.62
C SER A 46 5.35 -1.22 12.62
N VAL A 47 5.25 0.12 12.54
CA VAL A 47 6.43 1.02 12.54
C VAL A 47 7.22 0.90 13.84
N VAL A 48 6.55 0.79 14.99
CA VAL A 48 7.21 0.58 16.29
C VAL A 48 8.02 -0.72 16.32
N THR A 49 7.58 -1.75 15.58
CA THR A 49 8.27 -3.05 15.49
C THR A 49 9.30 -3.14 14.35
N LEU A 50 9.45 -2.09 13.53
CA LEU A 50 10.24 -2.14 12.30
C LEU A 50 11.73 -2.48 12.53
N ALA A 51 12.30 -2.08 13.67
CA ALA A 51 13.68 -2.40 14.05
C ALA A 51 13.96 -3.90 14.24
N HIS A 52 12.91 -4.71 14.37
CA HIS A 52 12.98 -6.17 14.48
C HIS A 52 12.41 -6.88 13.25
N ALA A 53 11.98 -6.14 12.23
CA ALA A 53 11.49 -6.72 10.99
C ALA A 53 12.64 -7.37 10.21
N SER A 54 12.30 -8.38 9.42
CA SER A 54 13.23 -8.92 8.43
C SER A 54 13.59 -7.83 7.42
N SER A 55 14.83 -7.87 6.93
CA SER A 55 15.33 -6.90 5.96
C SER A 55 16.10 -7.60 4.87
N SER A 56 16.19 -6.93 3.71
CA SER A 56 16.91 -7.43 2.54
C SER A 56 17.67 -6.29 1.89
N GLU A 57 18.88 -6.57 1.43
CA GLU A 57 19.73 -5.59 0.75
C GLU A 57 19.20 -5.28 -0.66
N ILE A 58 19.14 -4.00 -0.98
CA ILE A 58 18.74 -3.51 -2.30
C ILE A 58 19.97 -3.50 -3.21
N LYS A 59 19.98 -4.34 -4.24
CA LYS A 59 21.03 -4.40 -5.27
C LYS A 59 20.93 -3.26 -6.28
N SER A 60 19.71 -2.92 -6.69
CA SER A 60 19.50 -1.85 -7.66
C SER A 60 18.11 -1.23 -7.56
N VAL A 61 18.03 0.07 -7.86
CA VAL A 61 16.78 0.81 -7.97
C VAL A 61 16.76 1.55 -9.30
N LYS A 62 15.69 1.38 -10.08
CA LYS A 62 15.52 2.03 -11.39
C LYS A 62 14.10 2.52 -11.54
N GLN A 63 13.92 3.80 -11.86
CA GLN A 63 12.59 4.32 -12.19
C GLN A 63 12.04 3.60 -13.43
N SER A 64 10.78 3.17 -13.37
CA SER A 64 10.12 2.51 -14.48
C SER A 64 9.73 3.54 -15.54
N LYS A 65 10.16 3.33 -16.79
CA LYS A 65 9.79 4.18 -17.95
C LYS A 65 8.50 3.70 -18.64
N GLU A 66 7.78 2.75 -18.05
CA GLU A 66 6.55 2.23 -18.63
C GLU A 66 5.49 3.36 -18.67
N TYR A 67 5.12 3.73 -19.89
CA TYR A 67 4.64 5.05 -20.28
C TYR A 67 3.17 5.32 -19.88
N LYS A 68 2.89 6.60 -19.63
CA LYS A 68 1.61 7.34 -19.57
C LYS A 68 0.85 7.38 -18.22
N LEU A 69 0.84 8.60 -17.71
CA LEU A 69 -0.23 9.34 -17.03
C LEU A 69 -0.16 9.54 -15.52
N LEU A 70 0.32 8.61 -14.68
CA LEU A 70 0.30 8.82 -13.22
C LEU A 70 1.42 8.11 -12.42
N LYS A 71 2.41 7.52 -13.11
CA LYS A 71 3.39 6.61 -12.48
C LYS A 71 4.80 7.18 -12.33
N ASP A 72 4.93 8.48 -12.04
CA ASP A 72 6.23 9.12 -11.73
C ASP A 72 6.91 8.47 -10.50
N PHE A 73 6.13 7.76 -9.68
CA PHE A 73 6.51 7.09 -8.45
C PHE A 73 6.80 5.59 -8.61
N LEU A 74 6.80 5.04 -9.82
CA LEU A 74 6.94 3.60 -10.02
C LEU A 74 8.41 3.20 -10.22
N TYR A 75 8.91 2.33 -9.35
CA TYR A 75 10.29 1.89 -9.34
C TYR A 75 10.41 0.37 -9.51
N LYS A 76 11.47 -0.04 -10.18
CA LYS A 76 11.94 -1.43 -10.26
C LYS A 76 13.07 -1.59 -9.27
N ILE A 77 12.87 -2.44 -8.28
CA ILE A 77 13.87 -2.75 -7.25
C ILE A 77 14.35 -4.19 -7.45
N GLU A 78 15.64 -4.42 -7.28
CA GLU A 78 16.22 -5.76 -7.19
C GLU A 78 16.70 -6.01 -5.76
N LEU A 79 16.13 -7.02 -5.10
CA LEU A 79 16.53 -7.45 -3.75
C LEU A 79 17.40 -8.69 -3.84
N GLN A 80 18.51 -8.72 -3.09
CA GLN A 80 19.29 -9.94 -2.95
C GLN A 80 18.51 -10.99 -2.16
N ARG A 81 18.51 -12.25 -2.62
CA ARG A 81 18.03 -13.35 -1.78
C ARG A 81 19.04 -13.55 -0.66
N GLY A 82 18.60 -13.50 0.59
CA GLY A 82 19.44 -13.80 1.74
C GLY A 82 19.89 -15.26 1.72
N ILE A 83 21.10 -15.52 2.22
CA ILE A 83 21.55 -16.89 2.49
C ILE A 83 21.05 -17.21 3.90
N GLU A 84 20.20 -18.22 4.04
CA GLU A 84 19.80 -18.71 5.36
C GLU A 84 21.02 -19.29 6.07
N ASN A 85 21.63 -18.51 6.96
CA ASN A 85 22.62 -19.01 7.89
C ASN A 85 21.92 -19.31 9.22
N GLU A 86 22.33 -20.38 9.91
CA GLU A 86 21.71 -20.88 11.14
C GLU A 86 21.66 -19.87 12.32
N ASN A 87 22.34 -18.73 12.18
CA ASN A 87 22.45 -17.68 13.20
C ASN A 87 21.88 -16.30 12.79
N ASP A 88 21.42 -16.13 11.54
CA ASP A 88 20.96 -14.84 11.04
C ASP A 88 19.44 -14.70 11.11
N THR A 89 18.97 -13.48 11.35
CA THR A 89 17.57 -13.10 11.27
C THR A 89 17.02 -13.49 9.89
N GLN A 90 15.87 -14.16 9.84
CA GLN A 90 15.24 -14.63 8.60
C GLN A 90 15.22 -13.48 7.57
N ALA A 91 15.82 -13.73 6.40
CA ALA A 91 15.87 -12.75 5.32
C ALA A 91 14.45 -12.40 4.87
N TYR A 92 14.21 -11.14 4.50
CA TYR A 92 12.90 -10.73 4.01
C TYR A 92 12.65 -11.32 2.61
N GLU A 93 11.63 -12.16 2.51
CA GLU A 93 11.07 -12.62 1.24
C GLU A 93 9.86 -11.77 0.87
N PRO A 94 9.90 -11.07 -0.28
CA PRO A 94 8.85 -10.14 -0.66
C PRO A 94 7.60 -10.84 -1.20
N ASP A 95 6.42 -10.38 -0.79
CA ASP A 95 5.14 -10.79 -1.35
C ASP A 95 4.34 -9.60 -1.91
N VAL A 96 3.43 -9.88 -2.83
CA VAL A 96 2.53 -8.87 -3.41
C VAL A 96 1.56 -8.40 -2.33
N GLY A 97 1.49 -7.08 -2.13
CA GLY A 97 0.66 -6.48 -1.09
C GLY A 97 1.45 -5.96 0.11
N ASP A 98 2.73 -6.32 0.22
CA ASP A 98 3.58 -5.84 1.32
C ASP A 98 3.74 -4.32 1.30
N LEU A 99 3.71 -3.73 2.49
CA LEU A 99 4.13 -2.37 2.76
C LEU A 99 5.52 -2.39 3.38
N ILE A 100 6.50 -1.88 2.65
CA ILE A 100 7.90 -1.92 3.04
C ILE A 100 8.44 -0.52 3.30
N ALA A 101 9.42 -0.44 4.19
CA ALA A 101 10.20 0.77 4.42
C ALA A 101 11.56 0.63 3.72
N ILE A 102 11.86 1.55 2.81
CA ILE A 102 13.17 1.68 2.19
C ILE A 102 13.98 2.65 3.01
N THR A 103 15.18 2.24 3.41
CA THR A 103 16.08 2.99 4.30
C THR A 103 17.50 2.94 3.77
N SER A 104 18.30 3.96 4.07
CA SER A 104 19.74 3.99 3.76
C SER A 104 20.56 3.13 4.72
N VAL A 105 20.02 2.86 5.91
CA VAL A 105 20.64 2.10 6.98
C VAL A 105 19.60 1.21 7.65
N THR A 106 20.01 0.03 8.10
CA THR A 106 19.14 -0.85 8.89
C THR A 106 18.80 -0.18 10.23
N PRO A 107 17.52 0.14 10.49
CA PRO A 107 17.12 0.80 11.72
C PRO A 107 17.29 -0.14 12.92
N LYS A 108 17.75 0.39 14.06
CA LYS A 108 17.90 -0.37 15.32
C LYS A 108 16.83 0.00 16.34
N CYS A 109 16.22 1.17 16.18
CA CYS A 109 15.05 1.61 16.93
C CYS A 109 14.18 2.51 16.06
N VAL A 110 12.97 2.82 16.54
CA VAL A 110 12.05 3.74 15.86
C VAL A 110 12.63 5.14 15.69
N ASP A 111 13.47 5.59 16.63
CA ASP A 111 14.11 6.92 16.59
C ASP A 111 15.12 7.05 15.44
N ASP A 112 15.58 5.94 14.85
CA ASP A 112 16.43 5.99 13.65
C ASP A 112 15.65 6.44 12.41
N LEU A 113 14.32 6.31 12.40
CA LEU A 113 13.45 6.61 11.25
C LEU A 113 13.04 8.09 11.16
N ASP A 114 13.18 8.85 12.26
CA ASP A 114 12.78 10.26 12.37
C ASP A 114 13.97 11.23 12.23
N GLN A 115 15.15 10.72 11.85
CA GLN A 115 16.34 11.55 11.67
C GLN A 115 16.42 12.13 10.24
N PRO A 116 16.77 13.42 10.07
CA PRO A 116 16.86 14.05 8.75
C PRO A 116 17.81 13.34 7.76
N GLU A 117 18.87 12.71 8.26
CA GLU A 117 19.86 11.97 7.44
C GLU A 117 19.53 10.47 7.29
N ARG A 118 18.49 9.97 7.97
CA ARG A 118 18.08 8.56 7.98
C ARG A 118 16.58 8.41 7.78
N SER A 119 16.04 9.21 6.87
CA SER A 119 14.64 9.10 6.51
C SER A 119 14.34 7.76 5.83
N TYR A 120 13.10 7.32 5.95
CA TYR A 120 12.59 6.16 5.24
C TYR A 120 11.56 6.57 4.18
N LEU A 121 11.45 5.77 3.12
CA LEU A 121 10.37 5.87 2.15
C LEU A 121 9.49 4.64 2.24
N VAL A 122 8.18 4.85 2.42
CA VAL A 122 7.19 3.78 2.35
C VAL A 122 6.93 3.44 0.89
N ALA A 123 6.95 2.15 0.58
CA ALA A 123 6.66 1.58 -0.72
C ALA A 123 5.66 0.43 -0.60
N TYR A 124 4.86 0.25 -1.65
CA TYR A 124 3.92 -0.86 -1.76
C TYR A 124 4.41 -1.85 -2.82
N VAL A 125 4.37 -3.15 -2.55
CA VAL A 125 4.80 -4.19 -3.50
C VAL A 125 3.67 -4.52 -4.48
N GLU A 126 3.70 -3.89 -5.67
CA GLU A 126 2.70 -4.11 -6.74
C GLU A 126 2.94 -5.45 -7.46
N SER A 127 4.20 -5.86 -7.64
CA SER A 127 4.51 -7.16 -8.22
C SER A 127 5.87 -7.71 -7.78
N VAL A 128 5.98 -9.04 -7.70
CA VAL A 128 7.21 -9.76 -7.39
C VAL A 128 7.54 -10.71 -8.56
N LYS A 129 8.81 -10.72 -8.98
CA LYS A 129 9.35 -11.71 -9.91
C LYS A 129 10.56 -12.38 -9.28
N GLU A 130 10.40 -13.65 -8.96
CA GLU A 130 11.46 -14.48 -8.40
C GLU A 130 12.50 -14.85 -9.48
N ARG A 131 13.78 -14.80 -9.11
CA ARG A 131 14.92 -15.36 -9.84
C ARG A 131 15.74 -16.22 -8.88
N GLU A 132 16.72 -16.95 -9.42
CA GLU A 132 17.54 -17.86 -8.61
C GLU A 132 18.25 -17.15 -7.45
N ASP A 133 18.84 -15.97 -7.66
CA ASP A 133 19.69 -15.26 -6.68
C ASP A 133 19.13 -13.91 -6.19
N HIS A 134 17.98 -13.48 -6.71
CA HIS A 134 17.38 -12.18 -6.38
C HIS A 134 15.87 -12.14 -6.67
N PHE A 135 15.19 -11.16 -6.11
CA PHE A 135 13.81 -10.81 -6.45
C PHE A 135 13.80 -9.51 -7.25
N LYS A 136 12.89 -9.40 -8.21
CA LYS A 136 12.59 -8.11 -8.87
C LYS A 136 11.22 -7.64 -8.45
N LEU A 137 11.17 -6.46 -7.86
CA LEU A 137 9.95 -5.83 -7.40
C LEU A 137 9.55 -4.70 -8.34
N LEU A 138 8.25 -4.53 -8.51
CA LEU A 138 7.68 -3.29 -9.02
C LEU A 138 6.94 -2.62 -7.86
N ILE A 139 7.34 -1.40 -7.52
CA ILE A 139 6.86 -0.72 -6.33
C ILE A 139 6.49 0.75 -6.63
N PRO A 140 5.27 1.19 -6.32
CA PRO A 140 4.99 2.62 -6.16
C PRO A 140 5.54 3.14 -4.83
N LEU A 141 6.21 4.29 -4.88
CA LEU A 141 6.68 5.04 -3.72
C LEU A 141 5.64 6.06 -3.24
N SER A 142 5.71 6.38 -1.95
CA SER A 142 4.94 7.48 -1.33
C SER A 142 5.38 8.89 -1.78
N LYS A 143 6.58 9.05 -2.36
CA LYS A 143 7.17 10.32 -2.82
C LYS A 143 7.91 10.14 -4.16
N PRO A 144 8.06 11.20 -4.99
CA PRO A 144 8.53 11.07 -6.37
C PRO A 144 10.03 10.80 -6.46
N THR A 145 10.79 11.29 -5.50
CA THR A 145 12.25 11.19 -5.48
C THR A 145 12.68 10.14 -4.46
N LEU A 146 13.56 9.25 -4.90
CA LEU A 146 14.31 8.38 -4.02
C LEU A 146 15.60 9.11 -3.60
N ASP A 147 15.50 10.01 -2.63
CA ASP A 147 16.65 10.65 -1.97
C ASP A 147 16.97 9.85 -0.70
N ILE A 148 17.52 8.64 -0.87
CA ILE A 148 17.90 7.74 0.23
C ILE A 148 19.39 7.42 0.12
#